data_AF-A0A356DZ72-F1
#
_entry.id   AF-A0A356DZ72-F1
#
_cell.length_a   1.000
_cell.length_b   1.000
_cell.length_c   1.000
_cell.angle_alpha   90.00
_cell.angle_beta   90.00
_cell.angle_gamma   90.00
#
_symmetry.space_group_name_H-M   'P 1'
#
loop_
_entity.id
_entity.type
_entity.pdbx_description
1 polymer ?
#
loop_
_entity_poly.entity_id
_entity_poly.type
_entity_poly.pdbx_seq_one_letter_code
_entity_poly.pdbx_strand_id
1 'polypeptide(L)'
;TYTRNALLSLLALLLPSSILLFFLSRESVSVVLQTGNYTLEDAHLTALVLRPYLVFMVFSAWYALLLRLGYSANRHALMTRIVFLQNLLDIVLMWIFLKLGLDIVSLPLANGISYTIGVCVLLFLLKDLYPLTKDAQLFKGLFTIILANVPILAFCVFYHNLGLTWHERGSNLANLAYLVLIGVAALCILLLSYKAARIPLFSLLRTKKKGGDLQGDNLINLD
;
A
#
# COMPACT_ATOMS: atom_id res chain seq x y z
N THR A 1 -15.08 -10.46 11.74
CA THR A 1 -13.79 -10.58 12.45
C THR A 1 -12.61 -10.91 11.55
N TYR A 2 -12.62 -12.00 10.78
CA TYR A 2 -11.47 -12.37 9.93
C TYR A 2 -11.15 -11.36 8.82
N THR A 3 -12.15 -10.88 8.10
CA THR A 3 -11.98 -9.85 7.05
C THR A 3 -11.40 -8.54 7.61
N ARG A 4 -11.84 -8.11 8.79
CA ARG A 4 -11.30 -6.95 9.50
C ARG A 4 -9.81 -7.06 9.73
N ASN A 5 -9.40 -8.19 10.31
CA ASN A 5 -8.03 -8.42 10.70
C ASN A 5 -7.16 -8.49 9.45
N ALA A 6 -7.65 -9.08 8.36
CA ALA A 6 -6.97 -9.08 7.06
C ALA A 6 -6.78 -7.65 6.49
N LEU A 7 -7.84 -6.82 6.49
CA LEU A 7 -7.76 -5.41 6.05
C LEU A 7 -6.74 -4.60 6.88
N LEU A 8 -6.80 -4.73 8.20
CA LEU A 8 -5.86 -4.06 9.11
C LEU A 8 -4.43 -4.58 8.94
N SER A 9 -4.24 -5.87 8.69
CA SER A 9 -2.94 -6.49 8.43
C SER A 9 -2.32 -6.00 7.13
N LEU A 10 -3.14 -5.91 6.06
CA LEU A 10 -2.73 -5.34 4.78
C LEU A 10 -2.31 -3.89 4.96
N LEU A 11 -3.13 -3.08 5.64
CA LEU A 11 -2.79 -1.68 5.92
C LEU A 11 -1.50 -1.56 6.76
N ALA A 12 -1.36 -2.39 7.79
CA ALA A 12 -0.20 -2.41 8.67
C ALA A 12 1.11 -2.71 7.91
N LEU A 13 1.06 -3.46 6.81
CA LEU A 13 2.24 -3.79 6.00
C LEU A 13 2.45 -2.80 4.83
N LEU A 14 1.36 -2.44 4.14
CA LEU A 14 1.41 -1.65 2.91
C LEU A 14 1.64 -0.17 3.18
N LEU A 15 1.00 0.40 4.22
CA LEU A 15 1.12 1.82 4.53
C LEU A 15 2.57 2.26 4.81
N PRO A 16 3.34 1.59 5.68
CA PRO A 16 4.73 1.99 5.89
C PRO A 16 5.59 1.76 4.64
N SER A 17 5.34 0.67 3.91
CA SER A 17 6.08 0.33 2.69
C SER A 17 5.85 1.37 1.60
N SER A 18 4.61 1.83 1.43
CA SER A 18 4.27 2.89 0.48
C SER A 18 4.90 4.22 0.86
N ILE A 19 4.93 4.57 2.15
CA ILE A 19 5.59 5.80 2.63
C ILE A 19 7.09 5.75 2.32
N LEU A 20 7.76 4.67 2.73
CA LEU A 20 9.20 4.51 2.52
C LEU A 20 9.56 4.57 1.04
N LEU A 21 8.87 3.80 0.21
CA LEU A 21 9.10 3.79 -1.24
C LEU A 21 8.71 5.10 -1.91
N PHE A 22 7.75 5.85 -1.37
CA PHE A 22 7.35 7.14 -1.95
C PHE A 22 8.48 8.16 -1.82
N PHE A 23 9.06 8.26 -0.62
CA PHE A 23 10.19 9.15 -0.37
C PHE A 23 11.45 8.67 -1.08
N LEU A 24 11.71 7.37 -1.04
CA LEU A 24 12.89 6.75 -1.64
C LEU A 24 12.70 6.40 -3.12
N SER A 25 11.62 6.85 -3.76
CA SER A 25 11.26 6.46 -5.13
C SER A 25 12.31 6.92 -6.14
N ARG A 26 12.82 8.14 -5.98
CA ARG A 26 13.83 8.73 -6.86
C ARG A 26 15.17 7.98 -6.71
N GLU A 27 15.53 7.70 -5.46
CA GLU A 27 16.72 7.00 -5.04
C GLU A 27 16.72 5.53 -5.48
N SER A 28 15.62 4.83 -5.22
CA SER A 28 15.49 3.43 -5.61
C SER A 28 15.54 3.28 -7.13
N VAL A 29 14.83 4.15 -7.87
CA VAL A 29 14.76 4.06 -9.32
C VAL A 29 16.11 4.34 -9.97
N SER A 30 16.85 5.40 -9.59
CA SER A 30 18.15 5.62 -10.26
C SER A 30 19.27 4.69 -9.75
N VAL A 31 19.23 4.14 -8.52
CA VAL A 31 20.26 3.16 -8.11
C VAL A 31 20.10 1.89 -8.96
N VAL A 32 18.85 1.47 -9.16
CA VAL A 32 18.52 0.20 -9.81
C VAL A 32 18.54 0.33 -11.34
N LEU A 33 17.96 1.40 -11.89
CA LEU A 33 17.75 1.53 -13.34
C LEU A 33 18.81 2.37 -14.05
N GLN A 34 19.56 3.26 -13.37
CA GLN A 34 20.58 4.11 -14.01
C GLN A 34 21.85 3.32 -14.34
N THR A 35 21.71 2.38 -15.28
CA THR A 35 22.77 1.54 -15.82
C THR A 35 22.71 1.58 -17.35
N GLY A 36 23.86 1.69 -18.01
CA GLY A 36 23.95 1.69 -19.47
C GLY A 36 23.33 2.94 -20.10
N ASN A 37 22.35 2.76 -20.98
CA ASN A 37 21.71 3.85 -21.74
C ASN A 37 20.59 4.57 -20.99
N TYR A 38 20.33 4.21 -19.73
CA TYR A 38 19.24 4.78 -18.94
C TYR A 38 19.74 6.03 -18.20
N THR A 39 19.21 7.19 -18.58
CA THR A 39 19.69 8.48 -18.06
C THR A 39 19.06 8.85 -16.73
N LEU A 40 19.61 9.88 -16.08
CA LEU A 40 19.05 10.44 -14.85
C LEU A 40 17.65 11.06 -15.08
N GLU A 41 17.40 11.59 -16.28
CA GLU A 41 16.12 12.15 -16.67
C GLU A 41 15.04 11.06 -16.76
N ASP A 42 15.36 9.91 -17.37
CA ASP A 42 14.47 8.75 -17.46
C ASP A 42 14.12 8.19 -16.07
N ALA A 43 15.11 8.16 -15.18
CA ALA A 43 14.92 7.73 -13.79
C ALA A 43 13.98 8.67 -13.02
N HIS A 44 14.07 9.98 -13.27
CA HIS A 44 13.17 10.96 -12.68
C HIS A 44 11.74 10.80 -13.19
N LEU A 45 11.55 10.61 -14.50
CA LEU A 45 10.24 10.35 -15.08
C LEU A 45 9.62 9.07 -14.48
N THR A 46 10.40 8.00 -14.36
CA THR A 46 9.91 6.73 -13.83
C THR A 46 9.58 6.83 -12.34
N ALA A 47 10.40 7.52 -11.55
CA ALA A 47 10.09 7.79 -10.14
C ALA A 47 8.81 8.64 -9.99
N LEU A 48 8.58 9.58 -10.91
CA LEU A 48 7.39 10.43 -10.92
C LEU A 48 6.12 9.61 -11.18
N VAL A 49 6.18 8.62 -12.08
CA VAL A 49 5.07 7.68 -12.35
C VAL A 49 4.86 6.70 -11.19
N LEU A 50 5.92 6.28 -10.51
CA LEU A 50 5.85 5.34 -9.40
C LEU A 50 5.16 5.94 -8.16
N ARG A 51 5.34 7.23 -7.91
CA ARG A 51 4.81 7.92 -6.72
C ARG A 51 3.28 7.82 -6.57
N PRO A 52 2.46 8.16 -7.59
CA PRO A 52 1.02 7.98 -7.48
C PRO A 52 0.63 6.51 -7.27
N TYR A 53 1.30 5.55 -7.94
CA TYR A 53 1.04 4.11 -7.72
C TYR A 53 1.18 3.71 -6.25
N LEU A 54 2.23 4.20 -5.59
CA LEU A 54 2.50 3.88 -4.18
C LEU A 54 1.41 4.43 -3.26
N VAL A 55 0.88 5.62 -3.54
CA VAL A 55 -0.22 6.21 -2.76
C VAL A 55 -1.48 5.36 -2.85
N PHE A 56 -1.79 4.84 -4.05
CA PHE A 56 -3.00 4.03 -4.28
C PHE A 56 -2.83 2.54 -3.98
N MET A 57 -1.63 2.08 -3.63
CA MET A 57 -1.31 0.68 -3.34
C MET A 57 -2.18 0.07 -2.23
N VAL A 58 -2.53 0.87 -1.21
CA VAL A 58 -3.42 0.42 -0.13
C VAL A 58 -4.83 0.13 -0.66
N PHE A 59 -5.36 1.00 -1.51
CA PHE A 59 -6.70 0.85 -2.10
C PHE A 59 -6.75 -0.34 -3.06
N SER A 60 -5.71 -0.55 -3.87
CA SER A 60 -5.66 -1.70 -4.77
C SER A 60 -5.61 -3.04 -4.02
N ALA A 61 -4.87 -3.11 -2.90
CA ALA A 61 -4.84 -4.30 -2.06
C ALA A 61 -6.19 -4.56 -1.36
N TRP A 62 -6.85 -3.50 -0.89
CA TRP A 62 -8.19 -3.60 -0.31
C TRP A 62 -9.22 -4.06 -1.34
N TYR A 63 -9.15 -3.53 -2.56
CA TYR A 63 -9.97 -3.95 -3.68
C TYR A 63 -9.83 -5.45 -3.94
N ALA A 64 -8.58 -5.93 -4.08
CA ALA A 64 -8.30 -7.33 -4.35
C ALA A 64 -8.81 -8.27 -3.24
N LEU A 65 -8.69 -7.85 -1.97
CA LEU A 65 -9.21 -8.63 -0.84
C LEU A 65 -10.74 -8.68 -0.82
N LEU A 66 -11.42 -7.54 -1.03
CA LEU A 66 -12.88 -7.47 -1.06
C LEU A 66 -13.45 -8.25 -2.25
N LEU A 67 -12.79 -8.19 -3.40
CA LEU A 67 -13.15 -8.97 -4.57
C LEU A 67 -13.07 -10.48 -4.27
N ARG A 68 -11.98 -10.92 -3.62
CA ARG A 68 -11.82 -12.31 -3.17
C ARG A 68 -12.90 -12.72 -2.17
N LEU A 69 -13.26 -11.84 -1.23
CA LEU A 69 -14.36 -12.08 -0.29
C LEU A 69 -15.69 -12.27 -1.02
N GLY A 70 -15.97 -11.45 -2.04
CA GLY A 70 -17.16 -11.56 -2.87
C GLY A 70 -17.21 -12.85 -3.69
N TYR A 71 -16.07 -13.31 -4.21
CA TYR A 71 -15.95 -14.62 -4.86
C TYR A 71 -16.17 -15.77 -3.88
N SER A 72 -15.63 -15.71 -2.66
CA SER A 72 -15.88 -16.72 -1.63
C SER A 72 -17.34 -16.79 -1.18
N ALA A 73 -18.08 -15.69 -1.29
CA ALA A 73 -19.52 -15.63 -1.00
C ALA A 73 -20.40 -16.09 -2.18
N ASN A 74 -19.81 -16.77 -3.17
CA ASN A 74 -20.48 -17.33 -4.36
C ASN A 74 -21.15 -16.26 -5.26
N ARG A 75 -20.76 -14.98 -5.15
CA ARG A 75 -21.29 -13.86 -5.96
C ARG A 75 -20.45 -13.60 -7.22
N HIS A 76 -20.05 -14.65 -7.94
CA HIS A 76 -19.09 -14.57 -9.06
C HIS A 76 -19.52 -13.64 -10.20
N ALA A 77 -20.80 -13.67 -10.58
CA ALA A 77 -21.33 -12.84 -11.66
C ALA A 77 -21.25 -11.34 -11.32
N LEU A 78 -21.55 -10.98 -10.07
CA LEU A 78 -21.48 -9.59 -9.61
C LEU A 78 -20.02 -9.10 -9.54
N MET A 79 -19.10 -9.93 -9.03
CA MET A 79 -17.68 -9.58 -8.97
C MET A 79 -17.08 -9.36 -10.37
N THR A 80 -17.44 -10.20 -11.34
CA THR A 80 -16.96 -10.07 -12.72
C THR A 80 -17.45 -8.77 -13.37
N ARG A 81 -18.72 -8.39 -13.14
CA ARG A 81 -19.26 -7.11 -13.63
C ARG A 81 -18.52 -5.91 -13.01
N ILE A 82 -18.16 -5.99 -11.73
CA ILE A 82 -17.40 -4.93 -11.05
C ILE A 82 -16.01 -4.80 -11.64
N VAL A 83 -15.30 -5.90 -11.87
CA VAL A 83 -13.96 -5.87 -12.50
C VAL A 83 -14.04 -5.27 -13.89
N PHE A 84 -15.06 -5.65 -14.67
CA PHE A 84 -15.28 -5.08 -16.00
C PHE A 84 -15.53 -3.56 -15.93
N LEU A 85 -16.42 -3.12 -15.03
CA LEU A 85 -16.74 -1.71 -14.84
C LEU A 85 -15.54 -0.91 -14.32
N GLN A 86 -14.74 -1.48 -13.44
CA GLN A 86 -13.52 -0.86 -12.91
C GLN A 86 -12.44 -0.69 -13.99
N ASN A 87 -12.26 -1.68 -14.87
CA ASN A 87 -11.35 -1.56 -16.02
C ASN A 87 -11.86 -0.55 -17.05
N LEU A 88 -13.17 -0.54 -17.31
CA LEU A 88 -13.77 0.46 -18.20
C LEU A 88 -13.57 1.87 -17.65
N LEU A 89 -13.77 2.04 -16.34
CA LEU A 89 -13.54 3.31 -15.64
C LEU A 89 -12.06 3.71 -15.74
N ASP A 90 -11.13 2.77 -15.57
CA ASP A 90 -9.69 3.02 -15.70
C ASP A 90 -9.32 3.56 -17.08
N ILE A 91 -9.82 2.92 -18.15
CA ILE A 91 -9.59 3.35 -19.53
C ILE A 91 -10.18 4.74 -19.79
N VAL A 92 -11.40 5.00 -19.31
CA VAL A 92 -12.07 6.29 -19.48
C VAL A 92 -11.32 7.40 -18.73
N LEU A 93 -10.92 7.16 -17.48
CA LEU A 93 -10.16 8.13 -16.69
C LEU A 93 -8.77 8.39 -17.29
N MET A 94 -8.10 7.34 -17.76
CA MET A 94 -6.82 7.47 -18.44
C MET A 94 -6.96 8.37 -19.66
N TRP A 95 -7.99 8.16 -20.49
CA TRP A 95 -8.25 9.00 -21.66
C TRP A 95 -8.56 10.46 -21.31
N ILE A 96 -9.31 10.70 -20.23
CA ILE A 96 -9.59 12.05 -19.73
C ILE A 96 -8.29 12.72 -19.25
N PHE A 97 -7.45 12.03 -18.48
CA PHE A 97 -6.21 12.59 -17.98
C PHE A 97 -5.16 12.83 -19.07
N LEU A 98 -5.13 11.98 -20.10
CA LEU A 98 -4.32 12.24 -21.30
C LEU A 98 -4.77 13.53 -21.99
N LYS A 99 -6.09 13.78 -22.10
CA LYS A 99 -6.61 15.03 -22.66
C LYS A 99 -6.34 16.26 -21.80
N LEU A 100 -6.24 16.10 -20.48
CA LEU A 100 -5.88 17.18 -19.56
C LEU A 100 -4.38 17.55 -19.59
N GLY A 101 -3.54 16.81 -20.30
CA GLY A 101 -2.10 17.07 -20.38
C GLY A 101 -1.31 16.56 -19.18
N LEU A 102 -1.80 15.53 -18.47
CA LEU A 102 -1.08 14.89 -17.36
C LEU A 102 -0.01 13.88 -17.83
N ASP A 103 0.24 13.80 -19.14
CA ASP A 103 1.22 12.92 -19.81
C ASP A 103 1.30 11.52 -19.17
N ILE A 104 2.49 11.11 -18.73
CA ILE A 104 2.78 9.75 -18.24
C ILE A 104 2.16 9.50 -16.84
N VAL A 105 1.83 10.57 -16.11
CA VAL A 105 1.21 10.49 -14.76
C VAL A 105 -0.27 10.12 -14.83
N SER A 106 -0.89 10.29 -16.00
CA SER A 106 -2.28 9.93 -16.24
C SER A 106 -2.58 8.46 -15.92
N LEU A 107 -1.69 7.54 -16.30
CA LEU A 107 -1.79 6.10 -16.10
C LEU A 107 -1.94 5.69 -14.63
N PRO A 108 -0.96 5.96 -13.74
CA PRO A 108 -1.05 5.56 -12.35
C PRO A 108 -2.19 6.26 -11.59
N LEU A 109 -2.54 7.48 -12.01
CA LEU A 109 -3.58 8.27 -11.36
C LEU A 109 -4.99 7.78 -11.74
N ALA A 110 -5.22 7.46 -13.02
CA ALA A 110 -6.45 6.79 -13.48
C ALA A 110 -6.67 5.47 -12.74
N ASN A 111 -5.60 4.68 -12.64
CA ASN A 111 -5.64 3.38 -12.02
C ASN A 111 -5.97 3.46 -10.53
N GLY A 112 -5.30 4.39 -9.84
CA GLY A 112 -5.53 4.64 -8.43
C GLY A 112 -6.95 5.10 -8.09
N ILE A 113 -7.48 6.04 -8.87
CA ILE A 113 -8.85 6.52 -8.69
C ILE A 113 -9.86 5.41 -9.01
N SER A 114 -9.61 4.63 -10.06
CA SER A 114 -10.47 3.51 -10.44
C SER A 114 -10.51 2.42 -9.38
N TYR A 115 -9.38 2.10 -8.75
CA TYR A 115 -9.36 1.20 -7.60
C TYR A 115 -10.07 1.79 -6.38
N THR A 116 -9.90 3.08 -6.11
CA THR A 116 -10.60 3.75 -4.99
C THR A 116 -12.12 3.69 -5.16
N ILE A 117 -12.62 4.00 -6.36
CA ILE A 117 -14.04 3.89 -6.70
C ILE A 117 -14.48 2.42 -6.63
N GLY A 118 -13.67 1.49 -7.15
CA GLY A 118 -13.93 0.06 -7.08
C GLY A 118 -14.08 -0.45 -5.63
N VAL A 119 -13.23 0.01 -4.71
CA VAL A 119 -13.36 -0.26 -3.27
C VAL A 119 -14.68 0.28 -2.76
N CYS A 120 -15.02 1.55 -3.03
CA CYS A 120 -16.28 2.14 -2.58
C CYS A 120 -17.51 1.35 -3.07
N VAL A 121 -17.51 0.92 -4.34
CA VAL A 121 -18.60 0.10 -4.92
C VAL A 121 -18.66 -1.27 -4.24
N LEU A 122 -17.52 -1.94 -4.05
CA LEU A 122 -17.47 -3.24 -3.35
C LEU A 122 -17.94 -3.11 -1.90
N LEU A 123 -17.53 -2.06 -1.19
CA LEU A 123 -17.96 -1.79 0.19
C LEU A 123 -19.48 -1.60 0.27
N PHE A 124 -20.08 -0.92 -0.71
CA PHE A 124 -21.52 -0.76 -0.77
C PHE A 124 -22.24 -2.09 -1.06
N LEU A 125 -21.77 -2.87 -2.04
CA LEU A 125 -22.41 -4.11 -2.46
C LEU A 125 -22.23 -5.26 -1.44
N LEU A 126 -21.10 -5.30 -0.75
CA LEU A 126 -20.80 -6.30 0.29
C LEU A 126 -21.27 -5.86 1.67
N LYS A 127 -22.02 -4.75 1.79
CA LYS A 127 -22.55 -4.26 3.07
C LYS A 127 -23.38 -5.33 3.81
N ASP A 128 -24.09 -6.19 3.08
CA ASP A 128 -24.86 -7.29 3.65
C ASP A 128 -23.98 -8.39 4.29
N LEU A 129 -22.77 -8.58 3.75
CA LEU A 129 -21.83 -9.62 4.18
C LEU A 129 -20.85 -9.08 5.25
N TYR A 130 -20.49 -7.81 5.15
CA TYR A 130 -19.62 -7.13 6.10
C TYR A 130 -20.01 -5.65 6.23
N PRO A 131 -20.77 -5.25 7.26
CA PRO A 131 -21.13 -3.85 7.48
C PRO A 131 -19.93 -3.07 8.04
N LEU A 132 -18.98 -2.67 7.18
CA LEU A 132 -17.79 -1.90 7.57
C LEU A 132 -18.13 -0.58 8.28
N THR A 133 -19.27 0.04 7.95
CA THR A 133 -19.66 1.36 8.47
C THR A 133 -20.04 1.36 9.95
N LYS A 134 -20.31 0.20 10.56
CA LYS A 134 -20.64 0.08 11.99
C LYS A 134 -19.47 -0.45 12.83
N ASP A 135 -18.35 -0.80 12.20
CA ASP A 135 -17.24 -1.47 12.88
C ASP A 135 -16.25 -0.43 13.45
N ALA A 136 -16.61 0.19 14.58
CA ALA A 136 -15.78 1.20 15.25
C ALA A 136 -14.36 0.69 15.57
N GLN A 137 -14.19 -0.62 15.74
CA GLN A 137 -12.89 -1.25 15.96
C GLN A 137 -12.00 -1.21 14.70
N LEU A 138 -12.57 -1.26 13.50
CA LEU A 138 -11.82 -1.10 12.25
C LEU A 138 -11.30 0.33 12.12
N PHE A 139 -12.15 1.34 12.36
CA PHE A 139 -11.73 2.75 12.34
C PHE A 139 -10.68 3.07 13.40
N LYS A 140 -10.84 2.56 14.63
CA LYS A 140 -9.82 2.69 15.68
C LYS A 140 -8.49 2.05 15.24
N GLY A 141 -8.54 0.86 14.64
CA GLY A 141 -7.36 0.18 14.09
C GLY A 141 -6.68 0.96 12.97
N LEU A 142 -7.43 1.47 12.00
CA LEU A 142 -6.94 2.37 10.94
C LEU A 142 -6.23 3.58 11.53
N PHE A 143 -6.89 4.27 12.47
CA PHE A 143 -6.35 5.46 13.10
C PHE A 143 -5.07 5.17 13.87
N THR A 144 -5.03 4.08 14.63
CA THR A 144 -3.82 3.63 15.35
C THR A 144 -2.68 3.31 14.37
N ILE A 145 -2.95 2.63 13.24
CA ILE A 145 -1.93 2.33 12.23
C ILE A 145 -1.42 3.62 11.59
N ILE A 146 -2.30 4.55 11.22
CA ILE A 146 -1.91 5.85 10.65
C ILE A 146 -1.02 6.61 11.64
N LEU A 147 -1.41 6.66 12.92
CA LEU A 147 -0.65 7.35 13.97
C LEU A 147 0.72 6.68 14.21
N ALA A 148 0.79 5.34 14.16
CA ALA A 148 2.04 4.59 14.29
C ALA A 148 3.02 4.81 13.12
N ASN A 149 2.56 5.34 11.99
CA ASN A 149 3.39 5.68 10.84
C ASN A 149 3.93 7.12 10.89
N VAL A 150 3.46 7.95 11.82
CA VAL A 150 3.95 9.34 11.99
C VAL A 150 5.46 9.40 12.24
N PRO A 151 6.09 8.55 13.08
CA PRO A 151 7.54 8.59 13.29
C PRO A 151 8.34 8.25 12.03
N ILE A 152 7.88 7.27 11.23
CA ILE A 152 8.51 6.88 9.97
C ILE A 152 8.38 8.02 8.96
N LEU A 153 7.20 8.64 8.88
CA LEU A 153 6.94 9.78 8.01
C LEU A 153 7.83 10.96 8.40
N ALA A 154 7.96 11.26 9.70
CA ALA A 154 8.84 12.31 10.20
C ALA A 154 10.32 12.04 9.85
N PHE A 155 10.79 10.79 9.98
CA PHE A 155 12.13 10.39 9.56
C PHE A 155 12.34 10.56 8.05
N CYS A 156 11.36 10.15 7.23
CA CYS A 156 11.45 10.29 5.78
C CYS A 156 11.43 11.76 5.33
N VAL A 157 10.62 12.61 5.98
CA VAL A 157 10.59 14.06 5.72
C VAL A 157 11.91 14.71 6.13
N PHE A 158 12.45 14.34 7.30
CA PHE A 158 13.76 14.82 7.75
C PHE A 158 14.87 14.44 6.74
N TYR A 159 14.89 13.17 6.31
CA TYR A 159 15.82 12.68 5.31
C TYR A 159 15.67 13.41 3.96
N HIS A 160 14.45 13.67 3.51
CA HIS A 160 14.21 14.43 2.29
C HIS A 160 14.72 15.88 2.40
N ASN A 161 14.52 16.51 3.55
CA ASN A 161 15.01 17.88 3.82
C ASN A 161 16.54 17.98 3.89
N LEU A 162 17.25 16.88 4.13
CA LEU A 162 18.72 16.83 4.05
C LEU A 162 19.24 16.97 2.61
N GLY A 163 18.39 16.84 1.59
CA GLY A 163 18.73 17.18 0.20
C GLY A 163 19.95 16.44 -0.36
N LEU A 164 20.20 15.21 0.12
CA LEU A 164 21.44 14.52 -0.18
C LEU A 164 21.47 14.06 -1.65
N THR A 165 22.44 14.57 -2.41
CA THR A 165 22.62 14.30 -3.84
C THR A 165 23.50 13.08 -4.13
N TRP A 166 23.74 12.19 -3.15
CA TRP A 166 24.56 10.97 -3.35
C TRP A 166 24.03 10.10 -4.50
N HIS A 167 22.74 10.25 -4.77
CA HIS A 167 21.98 9.52 -5.76
C HIS A 167 22.23 9.95 -7.22
N GLU A 168 22.78 11.15 -7.45
CA GLU A 168 23.02 11.69 -8.80
C GLU A 168 24.23 11.04 -9.51
N ARG A 169 25.09 10.33 -8.75
CA ARG A 169 26.31 9.69 -9.26
C ARG A 169 26.10 8.34 -9.95
N GLY A 170 24.85 7.90 -10.15
CA GLY A 170 24.50 6.68 -10.89
C GLY A 170 24.55 5.38 -10.08
N SER A 171 24.39 4.25 -10.78
CA SER A 171 24.43 2.91 -10.17
C SER A 171 25.86 2.54 -9.79
N ASN A 172 26.18 2.67 -8.51
CA ASN A 172 27.46 2.29 -7.95
C ASN A 172 27.23 1.41 -6.71
N LEU A 173 28.11 0.43 -6.46
CA LEU A 173 27.92 -0.52 -5.35
C LEU A 173 27.83 0.20 -3.99
N ALA A 174 28.55 1.32 -3.85
CA ALA A 174 28.45 2.21 -2.69
C ALA A 174 27.06 2.85 -2.55
N ASN A 175 26.46 3.33 -3.64
CA ASN A 175 25.12 3.93 -3.63
C ASN A 175 24.04 2.90 -3.30
N LEU A 176 24.21 1.66 -3.78
CA LEU A 176 23.37 0.53 -3.39
C LEU A 176 23.50 0.22 -1.89
N ALA A 177 24.73 0.22 -1.35
CA ALA A 177 24.95 0.01 0.07
C ALA A 177 24.30 1.11 0.93
N TYR A 178 24.39 2.38 0.52
CA TYR A 178 23.70 3.49 1.21
C TYR A 178 22.17 3.34 1.15
N LEU A 179 21.61 2.99 -0.01
CA LEU A 179 20.17 2.74 -0.17
C LEU A 179 19.70 1.62 0.78
N VAL A 180 20.43 0.51 0.83
CA VAL A 180 20.12 -0.62 1.72
C VAL A 180 20.23 -0.19 3.18
N LEU A 181 21.25 0.56 3.56
CA LEU A 181 21.44 1.00 4.94
C LEU A 181 20.31 1.94 5.38
N ILE A 182 19.88 2.87 4.53
CA ILE A 182 18.73 3.75 4.80
C ILE A 182 17.44 2.93 4.88
N GLY A 183 17.23 1.98 3.97
CA GLY A 183 16.09 1.07 3.99
C GLY A 183 16.03 0.23 5.27
N VAL A 184 17.17 -0.32 5.71
CA VAL A 184 17.28 -1.09 6.96
C VAL A 184 17.06 -0.19 8.18
N ALA A 185 17.59 1.03 8.19
CA ALA A 185 17.35 1.99 9.27
C ALA A 185 15.86 2.35 9.38
N ALA A 186 15.21 2.63 8.26
CA ALA A 186 13.78 2.92 8.21
C ALA A 186 12.94 1.70 8.62
N LEU A 187 13.35 0.48 8.25
CA LEU A 187 12.72 -0.76 8.68
C LEU A 187 12.89 -0.98 10.19
N CYS A 188 14.05 -0.70 10.76
CA CYS A 188 14.29 -0.76 12.21
C CYS A 188 13.39 0.24 12.97
N ILE A 189 13.27 1.48 12.49
CA ILE A 189 12.37 2.49 13.06
C ILE A 189 10.91 2.03 12.98
N LEU A 190 10.52 1.43 11.87
CA LEU A 190 9.20 0.84 11.69
C LEU A 190 8.95 -0.28 12.71
N LEU A 191 9.87 -1.25 12.83
CA LEU A 191 9.72 -2.34 13.78
C LEU A 191 9.66 -1.85 15.23
N LEU A 192 10.44 -0.82 15.58
CA LEU A 192 10.38 -0.17 16.89
C LEU A 192 9.04 0.54 17.12
N SER A 193 8.54 1.30 16.14
CA SER A 193 7.25 1.99 16.21
C SER A 193 6.09 0.99 16.36
N TYR A 194 6.12 -0.11 15.60
CA TYR A 194 5.08 -1.14 15.65
C TYR A 194 5.13 -1.97 16.93
N LYS A 195 6.33 -2.19 17.49
CA LYS A 195 6.51 -2.79 18.82
C LYS A 195 5.94 -1.88 19.91
N ALA A 196 6.20 -0.57 19.84
CA ALA A 196 5.66 0.42 20.78
C ALA A 196 4.13 0.54 20.67
N ALA A 197 3.60 0.54 19.44
CA ALA A 197 2.16 0.60 19.17
C ALA A 197 1.41 -0.71 19.43
N ARG A 198 2.10 -1.78 19.88
CA ARG A 198 1.56 -3.14 20.10
C ARG A 198 0.73 -3.66 18.91
N ILE A 199 1.09 -3.27 17.70
CA ILE A 199 0.39 -3.75 16.49
C ILE A 199 0.86 -5.19 16.23
N PRO A 200 -0.06 -6.17 16.10
CA PRO A 200 0.30 -7.57 16.04
C PRO A 200 0.81 -7.98 14.63
N LEU A 201 1.76 -7.24 14.03
CA LEU A 201 2.46 -7.65 12.80
C LEU A 201 3.16 -9.01 12.97
N PHE A 202 3.78 -9.22 14.13
CA PHE A 202 4.46 -10.49 14.44
C PHE A 202 3.52 -11.67 14.63
N SER A 203 2.21 -11.44 14.83
CA SER A 203 1.23 -12.53 14.87
C SER A 203 0.93 -13.11 13.49
N LEU A 204 1.19 -12.36 12.41
CA LEU A 204 1.06 -12.80 11.02
C LEU A 204 2.26 -13.63 10.56
N LEU A 205 3.47 -13.24 10.99
CA LEU A 205 4.72 -13.95 10.72
C LEU A 205 4.88 -15.22 11.59
N ARG A 206 4.21 -15.26 12.75
CA ARG A 206 4.15 -16.45 13.58
C ARG A 206 3.17 -17.43 12.92
N THR A 207 3.65 -18.20 11.95
CA THR A 207 2.96 -19.37 11.40
C THR A 207 2.42 -20.19 12.57
N LYS A 208 1.12 -20.11 12.79
CA LYS A 208 0.43 -21.00 13.72
C LYS A 208 0.40 -22.35 13.04
N LYS A 209 1.49 -23.12 13.20
CA LYS A 209 1.54 -24.56 12.99
C LYS A 209 0.68 -25.20 14.09
N LYS A 210 -0.63 -25.02 14.02
CA LYS A 210 -1.62 -25.90 14.64
C LYS A 210 -2.61 -26.23 13.55
N GLY A 211 -2.43 -27.43 13.01
CA GLY A 211 -3.34 -28.07 12.09
C GLY A 211 -4.76 -28.10 12.65
N GLY A 212 -5.70 -28.30 11.73
CA GLY A 212 -7.12 -28.11 11.93
C GLY A 212 -7.64 -28.62 13.27
N ASP A 213 -8.31 -27.73 13.98
CA ASP A 213 -9.61 -28.11 14.49
C ASP A 213 -10.52 -26.88 14.50
N LEU A 214 -11.70 -27.06 13.91
CA LEU A 214 -12.77 -26.08 13.83
C LEU A 214 -13.48 -26.10 15.19
N GLN A 215 -13.01 -25.32 16.16
CA GLN A 215 -13.84 -24.96 17.31
C GLN A 215 -13.57 -23.53 17.73
N GLY A 216 -14.67 -22.75 17.75
CA GLY A 216 -14.68 -21.37 18.16
C GLY A 216 -14.20 -21.27 19.59
N ASP A 217 -13.22 -20.39 19.82
CA ASP A 217 -12.84 -20.06 21.16
C ASP A 217 -12.64 -18.55 21.29
N ASN A 218 -13.25 -18.04 22.35
CA ASN A 218 -13.47 -16.63 22.65
C ASN A 218 -12.15 -15.87 22.75
N LEU A 219 -11.93 -14.88 21.88
CA LEU A 219 -10.78 -13.97 21.94
C LEU A 219 -11.21 -12.52 22.14
N ILE A 220 -12.15 -12.28 23.05
CA ILE A 220 -12.37 -10.96 23.66
C ILE A 220 -12.74 -11.17 25.13
N ASN A 221 -11.74 -11.23 26.00
CA ASN A 221 -11.86 -10.72 27.37
C ASN A 221 -10.82 -9.60 27.47
N LEU A 222 -11.33 -8.37 27.44
CA LEU A 222 -10.61 -7.16 27.81
C LEU A 222 -11.30 -6.69 29.08
N ASP A 223 -10.65 -6.95 30.22
CA ASP A 223 -10.72 -6.06 31.38
C ASP A 223 -9.80 -4.86 31.12
#